data_AF-A0AAU2USG7-F1
#
_entry.id   AF-A0AAU2USG7-F1
#
_cell.length_a   1.000
_cell.length_b   1.000
_cell.length_c   1.000
_cell.angle_alpha   90.00
_cell.angle_beta   90.00
_cell.angle_gamma   90.00
#
_symmetry.space_group_name_H-M   'P 1'
#
loop_
_entity.id
_entity.type
_entity.pdbx_description
1 polymer ?
#
loop_
_entity_poly.entity_id
_entity_poly.type
_entity_poly.pdbx_seq_one_letter_code
_entity_poly.pdbx_strand_id
1 'polypeptide(L)'
;MVRQAVRDVRTAPPPPPADPPAEPALAALRAAVDDLAASTHAIGELMLEVAPAYLSDTDAADVLALLCEEIGEELDHGLAARRYAITSDRRALHGTAL
;
A
#
# COMPACT_ATOMS: atom_id res chain seq x y z
N MET A 1 -2.84 -3.45 -53.13
CA MET A 1 -2.83 -3.79 -51.69
C MET A 1 -3.53 -2.72 -50.84
N VAL A 2 -3.09 -1.45 -50.86
CA VAL A 2 -3.66 -0.36 -50.03
C VAL A 2 -5.18 -0.16 -50.19
N ARG A 3 -5.71 -0.23 -51.43
CA ARG A 3 -7.16 -0.09 -51.68
C ARG A 3 -8.02 -1.18 -51.03
N GLN A 4 -7.47 -2.38 -50.86
CA GLN A 4 -8.17 -3.47 -50.18
C GLN A 4 -8.20 -3.23 -48.68
N ALA A 5 -7.05 -2.87 -48.08
CA ALA A 5 -6.97 -2.53 -46.66
C ALA A 5 -7.91 -1.38 -46.27
N VAL A 6 -8.03 -0.34 -47.11
CA VAL A 6 -8.96 0.78 -46.88
C VAL A 6 -10.42 0.33 -46.97
N ARG A 7 -10.73 -0.60 -47.88
CA ARG A 7 -12.08 -1.17 -48.00
C ARG A 7 -12.42 -2.01 -46.77
N ASP A 8 -11.49 -2.84 -46.31
CA ASP A 8 -11.67 -3.74 -45.17
C ASP A 8 -11.92 -2.95 -43.88
N VAL A 9 -11.19 -1.84 -43.66
CA VAL A 9 -11.40 -0.93 -42.53
C VAL A 9 -12.79 -0.27 -42.57
N ARG A 10 -13.28 0.10 -43.75
CA ARG A 10 -14.61 0.73 -43.89
C ARG A 10 -15.78 -0.24 -43.72
N THR A 11 -15.57 -1.52 -43.96
CA THR A 11 -16.61 -2.55 -43.82
C THR A 11 -16.57 -3.26 -42.46
N ALA A 12 -15.56 -2.98 -41.63
CA ALA A 12 -15.47 -3.57 -40.31
C ALA A 12 -16.65 -3.10 -39.43
N PRO A 13 -17.28 -4.03 -38.67
CA PRO A 13 -18.30 -3.65 -37.70
C PRO A 13 -17.71 -2.70 -36.65
N PRO A 14 -18.52 -1.77 -36.10
CA PRO A 14 -18.04 -0.86 -35.07
C PRO A 14 -17.46 -1.66 -33.90
N PRO A 15 -16.36 -1.18 -33.28
CA PRO A 15 -15.81 -1.85 -32.12
C PRO A 15 -16.89 -1.95 -31.04
N PRO A 16 -16.86 -3.02 -30.22
CA PRO A 16 -17.77 -3.14 -29.09
C PRO A 16 -17.63 -1.90 -28.19
N PRO A 17 -18.72 -1.50 -27.50
CA PRO A 17 -18.67 -0.37 -26.59
C PRO A 17 -17.51 -0.55 -25.59
N ALA A 18 -16.72 0.50 -25.42
CA ALA A 18 -15.61 0.49 -24.47
C ALA A 18 -16.13 0.22 -23.06
N ASP A 19 -15.37 -0.56 -22.28
CA ASP A 19 -15.64 -0.74 -20.85
C ASP A 19 -15.77 0.64 -20.17
N PRO A 20 -16.61 0.76 -19.12
CA PRO A 20 -16.72 2.00 -18.37
C PRO A 20 -15.32 2.43 -17.87
N PRO A 21 -15.05 3.74 -17.80
CA PRO A 21 -13.73 4.23 -17.43
C PRO A 21 -13.32 3.66 -16.06
N ALA A 22 -12.12 3.05 -16.01
CA ALA A 22 -11.55 2.48 -14.78
C ALA A 22 -11.16 3.52 -13.72
N GLU A 23 -11.34 4.81 -14.04
CA GLU A 23 -10.93 5.96 -13.25
C GLU A 23 -11.58 6.04 -11.85
N PRO A 24 -12.89 5.87 -11.66
CA PRO A 24 -13.52 5.77 -10.34
C PRO A 24 -13.02 4.57 -9.52
N ALA A 25 -12.81 3.41 -10.14
CA ALA A 25 -12.31 2.23 -9.43
C ALA A 25 -10.86 2.44 -8.96
N LEU A 26 -10.02 3.05 -9.80
CA LEU A 26 -8.66 3.40 -9.45
C LEU A 26 -8.59 4.48 -8.37
N ALA A 27 -9.51 5.45 -8.38
CA ALA A 27 -9.63 6.44 -7.32
C ALA A 27 -10.02 5.80 -5.98
N ALA A 28 -10.98 4.87 -5.98
CA ALA A 28 -11.36 4.13 -4.78
C ALA A 28 -10.21 3.29 -4.21
N LEU A 29 -9.42 2.63 -5.08
CA LEU A 29 -8.23 1.89 -4.66
C LEU A 29 -7.18 2.79 -4.02
N ARG A 30 -6.94 3.98 -4.57
CA ARG A 30 -6.00 4.95 -3.98
C ARG A 30 -6.45 5.40 -2.60
N ALA A 31 -7.74 5.70 -2.45
CA ALA A 31 -8.30 6.06 -1.15
C ALA A 31 -8.12 4.94 -0.12
N ALA A 32 -8.40 3.68 -0.49
CA ALA A 32 -8.19 2.54 0.38
C ALA A 32 -6.71 2.37 0.80
N VAL A 33 -5.77 2.62 -0.11
CA VAL A 33 -4.32 2.60 0.21
C VAL A 33 -3.95 3.74 1.17
N ASP A 34 -4.54 4.92 0.99
CA ASP A 34 -4.31 6.06 1.90
C ASP A 34 -4.90 5.79 3.30
N ASP A 35 -6.09 5.19 3.38
CA ASP A 35 -6.72 4.76 4.63
C ASP A 35 -5.88 3.69 5.34
N LEU A 36 -5.36 2.72 4.59
CA LEU A 36 -4.46 1.70 5.13
C LEU A 36 -3.18 2.34 5.68
N ALA A 37 -2.57 3.25 4.93
CA ALA A 37 -1.40 3.98 5.41
C ALA A 37 -1.72 4.80 6.67
N ALA A 38 -2.91 5.42 6.77
CA ALA A 38 -3.31 6.12 7.99
C ALA A 38 -3.47 5.16 9.18
N SER A 39 -4.04 3.97 8.96
CA SER A 39 -4.12 2.92 10.00
C SER A 39 -2.74 2.43 10.43
N THR A 40 -1.83 2.17 9.49
CA THR A 40 -0.46 1.75 9.81
C THR A 40 0.30 2.83 10.57
N HIS A 41 0.06 4.11 10.28
CA HIS A 41 0.62 5.19 11.08
C HIS A 41 0.12 5.13 12.53
N ALA A 42 -1.17 4.88 12.75
CA ALA A 42 -1.73 4.75 14.10
C ALA A 42 -1.12 3.55 14.86
N ILE A 43 -0.91 2.41 14.17
CA ILE A 43 -0.18 1.28 14.75
C ILE A 43 1.25 1.71 15.11
N GLY A 44 1.95 2.42 14.23
CA GLY A 44 3.29 2.93 14.47
C GLY A 44 3.40 3.86 15.69
N GLU A 45 2.38 4.68 15.95
CA GLU A 45 2.30 5.49 17.18
C GLU A 45 2.21 4.61 18.43
N LEU A 46 1.40 3.54 18.41
CA LEU A 46 1.35 2.57 19.52
C LEU A 46 2.71 1.89 19.72
N MET A 47 3.40 1.55 18.63
CA MET A 47 4.74 0.99 18.70
C MET A 47 5.74 1.98 19.32
N LEU A 48 5.58 3.28 19.08
CA LEU A 48 6.43 4.33 19.66
C LEU A 48 6.20 4.57 21.14
N GLU A 49 4.99 4.34 21.65
CA GLU A 49 4.71 4.38 23.09
C GLU A 49 5.51 3.31 23.85
N VAL A 50 5.69 2.14 23.23
CA VAL A 50 6.40 1.00 23.83
C VAL A 50 7.91 1.00 23.52
N ALA A 51 8.28 1.31 22.28
CA ALA A 51 9.65 1.43 21.81
C ALA A 51 9.92 2.84 21.28
N PRO A 52 10.38 3.78 22.12
CA PRO A 52 10.57 5.18 21.73
C PRO A 52 11.56 5.38 20.59
N ALA A 53 11.43 6.47 19.83
CA ALA A 53 12.20 6.75 18.61
C ALA A 53 13.73 6.79 18.79
N TYR A 54 14.24 6.97 20.02
CA TYR A 54 15.68 6.94 20.29
C TYR A 54 16.27 5.52 20.32
N LEU A 55 15.43 4.48 20.40
CA LEU A 55 15.87 3.10 20.34
C LEU A 55 16.23 2.72 18.90
N SER A 56 17.29 1.93 18.77
CA SER A 56 17.62 1.26 17.51
C SER A 56 16.54 0.23 17.17
N ASP A 57 16.44 -0.19 15.91
CA ASP A 57 15.49 -1.22 15.51
C ASP A 57 15.77 -2.57 16.20
N THR A 58 17.04 -2.88 16.50
CA THR A 58 17.40 -4.09 17.25
C THR A 58 16.89 -4.03 18.68
N ASP A 59 17.14 -2.91 19.38
CA ASP A 59 16.65 -2.75 20.75
C ASP A 59 15.11 -2.66 20.80
N ALA A 60 14.50 -2.04 19.79
CA ALA A 60 13.05 -1.98 19.64
C ALA A 60 12.44 -3.37 19.39
N ALA A 61 13.11 -4.23 18.61
CA ALA A 61 12.62 -5.57 18.31
C ALA A 61 12.41 -6.41 19.58
N ASP A 62 13.37 -6.37 20.51
CA ASP A 62 13.30 -7.11 21.77
C ASP A 62 12.11 -6.66 22.63
N VAL A 63 11.81 -5.35 22.64
CA VAL A 63 10.69 -4.78 23.41
C VAL A 63 9.35 -5.01 22.71
N LEU A 64 9.30 -4.89 21.38
CA LEU A 64 8.08 -4.99 20.59
C LEU A 64 7.61 -6.42 20.33
N ALA A 65 8.49 -7.42 20.45
CA ALA A 65 8.17 -8.81 20.17
C ALA A 65 6.90 -9.28 20.91
N LEU A 66 6.80 -9.00 22.22
CA LEU A 66 5.64 -9.39 23.03
C LEU A 66 4.37 -8.65 22.62
N LEU A 67 4.46 -7.33 22.40
CA LEU A 67 3.32 -6.53 21.98
C LEU A 67 2.77 -7.03 20.63
N CYS A 68 3.66 -7.27 19.67
CA CYS A 68 3.29 -7.76 18.35
C CYS A 68 2.57 -9.12 18.43
N GLU A 69 3.06 -10.04 19.27
CA GLU A 69 2.39 -11.32 19.52
C GLU A 69 0.97 -11.14 20.10
N GLU A 70 0.80 -10.24 21.08
CA GLU A 70 -0.48 -10.00 21.73
C GLU A 70 -1.54 -9.41 20.79
N ILE A 71 -1.13 -8.54 19.86
CA ILE A 71 -2.03 -7.90 18.90
C ILE A 71 -2.15 -8.66 17.57
N GLY A 72 -1.40 -9.75 17.41
CA GLY A 72 -1.37 -10.56 16.19
C GLY A 72 -0.68 -9.89 15.01
N GLU A 73 0.23 -8.94 15.27
CA GLU A 73 1.05 -8.28 14.25
C GLU A 73 2.39 -9.00 14.04
N GLU A 74 2.86 -9.01 12.80
CA GLU A 74 4.21 -9.50 12.51
C GLU A 74 5.26 -8.50 13.00
N LEU A 75 6.32 -8.96 13.66
CA LEU A 75 7.35 -8.08 14.22
C LEU A 75 7.98 -7.16 13.16
N ASP A 76 8.22 -7.68 11.96
CA ASP A 76 8.75 -6.90 10.84
C ASP A 76 7.78 -5.79 10.41
N HIS A 77 6.47 -6.05 10.44
CA HIS A 77 5.44 -5.05 10.21
C HIS A 77 5.40 -4.02 11.34
N GLY A 78 5.46 -4.43 12.61
CA GLY A 78 5.51 -3.53 13.75
C GLY A 78 6.72 -2.58 13.71
N LEU A 79 7.90 -3.08 13.36
CA LEU A 79 9.11 -2.27 13.18
C LEU A 79 8.98 -1.31 11.98
N ALA A 80 8.39 -1.75 10.89
CA ALA A 80 8.11 -0.90 9.73
C ALA A 80 7.11 0.21 10.05
N ALA A 81 6.01 -0.12 10.75
CA ALA A 81 5.02 0.84 11.21
C ALA A 81 5.64 1.88 12.15
N ARG A 82 6.50 1.45 13.09
CA ARG A 82 7.28 2.35 13.96
C ARG A 82 8.15 3.33 13.15
N ARG A 83 8.95 2.83 12.20
CA ARG A 83 9.76 3.71 11.31
C ARG A 83 8.89 4.66 10.50
N TYR A 84 7.75 4.19 10.03
CA TYR A 84 6.81 5.01 9.29
C TYR A 84 6.20 6.12 10.14
N ALA A 85 5.83 5.86 11.40
CA ALA A 85 5.36 6.91 12.31
C ALA A 85 6.45 7.97 12.61
N ILE A 86 7.72 7.57 12.72
CA ILE A 86 8.83 8.52 12.94
C ILE A 86 9.04 9.44 11.72
N THR A 87 8.94 8.90 10.52
CA THR A 87 9.42 9.57 9.30
C THR A 87 8.30 10.10 8.41
N SER A 88 7.09 9.57 8.57
CA SER A 88 5.99 9.66 7.62
C SER A 88 6.36 9.23 6.18
N ASP A 89 7.47 8.50 5.99
CA ASP A 89 7.90 8.00 4.69
C ASP A 89 7.33 6.60 4.42
N ARG A 90 6.40 6.52 3.46
CA ARG A 90 5.75 5.25 3.07
C ARG A 90 6.73 4.17 2.64
N ARG A 91 7.95 4.52 2.24
CA ARG A 91 8.99 3.54 1.87
C ARG A 91 9.40 2.67 3.05
N ALA A 92 9.19 3.11 4.29
CA ALA A 92 9.44 2.32 5.49
C ALA A 92 8.58 1.04 5.55
N LEU A 93 7.44 1.03 4.85
CA LEU A 93 6.48 -0.09 4.75
C LEU A 93 6.75 -1.00 3.55
N HIS A 94 7.75 -0.71 2.72
CA HIS A 94 8.04 -1.55 1.57
C HIS A 94 8.57 -2.91 2.00
N GLY A 95 7.99 -3.98 1.47
CA GLY A 95 8.43 -5.36 1.72
C GLY A 95 7.81 -5.99 2.97
N THR A 96 6.98 -5.27 3.72
CA THR A 96 6.09 -5.85 4.73
C THR A 96 4.74 -6.16 4.08
N ALA A 97 4.09 -7.25 4.49
CA ALA A 97 2.72 -7.51 4.05
C ALA A 97 1.82 -6.36 4.55
N LEU A 98 1.13 -5.70 3.62
CA LEU A 98 0.07 -4.73 3.89
C LEU A 98 -1.27 -5.46 3.96
#